data_AF-A0A641RBZ8-F1
#
_entry.id   AF-A0A641RBZ8-F1
#
_cell.length_a   1.000
_cell.length_b   1.000
_cell.length_c   1.000
_cell.angle_alpha   90.00
_cell.angle_beta   90.00
_cell.angle_gamma   90.00
#
_symmetry.space_group_name_H-M   'P 1'
#
loop_
_entity.id
_entity.type
_entity.pdbx_description
1 polymer ?
#
loop_
_entity_poly.entity_id
_entity_poly.type
_entity_poly.pdbx_seq_one_letter_code
_entity_poly.pdbx_strand_id
1 'polypeptide(L)' 'MGKEGVKIEIMDTTLRDGEQTSGVSFVPHEKLMIARLLLEDLKVDRVEVASARVSDGEFDAVKMFCDWAA' A
#
# COMPACT_ATOMS: atom_id res chain seq x y z
N MET A 1 26.90 -8.50 26.62
CA MET A 1 25.67 -8.38 25.83
C MET A 1 25.70 -7.08 25.05
N GLY A 2 25.90 -7.13 23.73
CA GLY A 2 25.66 -5.97 22.87
C GLY A 2 24.18 -5.65 22.88
N LYS A 3 23.82 -4.36 22.96
CA LYS A 3 22.42 -3.94 22.82
C LYS A 3 21.93 -4.40 21.44
N GLU A 4 20.85 -5.18 21.39
CA GLU A 4 20.16 -5.43 20.13
C GLU A 4 19.82 -4.08 19.50
N GLY A 5 20.17 -3.90 18.23
CA GLY A 5 19.85 -2.70 17.49
C GLY A 5 18.33 -2.53 17.39
N VAL A 6 17.85 -1.30 17.43
CA VAL A 6 16.42 -1.00 17.24
C VAL A 6 16.04 -1.43 15.82
N LYS A 7 15.04 -2.31 15.69
CA LYS A 7 14.45 -2.64 14.39
C LYS A 7 13.62 -1.45 13.91
N ILE A 8 13.94 -0.92 12.74
CA ILE A 8 13.19 0.14 12.06
C ILE A 8 12.38 -0.52 10.94
N GLU A 9 11.11 -0.15 10.82
CA GLU A 9 10.21 -0.63 9.77
C GLU A 9 9.65 0.57 9.00
N ILE A 10 9.56 0.45 7.68
CA ILE A 10 9.04 1.47 6.76
C ILE A 10 7.60 1.11 6.39
N MET A 11 6.69 2.05 6.63
CA MET A 11 5.31 1.99 6.16
C MET A 11 5.14 3.03 5.05
N ASP A 12 4.89 2.56 3.84
CA ASP A 12 4.63 3.43 2.69
C ASP A 12 3.14 3.76 2.59
N THR A 13 2.80 5.04 2.44
CA THR A 13 1.41 5.52 2.37
C THR A 13 1.05 6.06 0.98
N THR A 14 1.84 5.78 -0.07
CA THR A 14 1.62 6.28 -1.44
C THR A 14 0.21 6.01 -1.95
N LEU A 15 -0.34 4.83 -1.70
CA LEU A 15 -1.65 4.42 -2.21
C LEU A 15 -2.84 5.03 -1.44
N ARG A 16 -2.61 5.56 -0.23
CA ARG A 16 -3.63 6.19 0.60
C ARG A 16 -3.45 7.71 0.62
N ASP A 17 -2.32 8.19 1.13
CA ASP A 17 -2.02 9.62 1.25
C ASP A 17 -1.72 10.24 -0.12
N GLY A 18 -0.98 9.51 -0.96
CA GLY A 18 -0.64 10.00 -2.30
C GLY A 18 -1.88 10.24 -3.15
N GLU A 19 -2.88 9.37 -3.05
CA GLU A 19 -4.17 9.54 -3.73
C GLU A 19 -5.01 10.72 -3.19
N GLN A 20 -4.82 11.13 -1.93
CA GLN A 20 -5.48 12.31 -1.39
C GLN A 20 -4.93 13.63 -1.97
N THR A 21 -3.86 13.58 -2.76
CA THR A 21 -3.32 14.74 -3.45
C THR A 21 -4.27 15.18 -4.57
N SER A 22 -4.55 16.50 -4.64
CA SER A 22 -5.44 17.06 -5.66
C SER A 22 -5.00 16.68 -7.08
N GLY A 23 -5.92 16.08 -7.85
CA GLY A 23 -5.65 15.64 -9.22
C GLY A 23 -4.99 14.27 -9.34
N VAL A 24 -4.77 13.56 -8.23
CA VAL A 24 -4.28 12.18 -8.23
C VAL A 24 -5.45 11.24 -7.97
N SER A 25 -5.52 10.16 -8.75
CA SER A 25 -6.43 9.04 -8.55
C SER A 25 -5.82 7.81 -9.18
N PHE A 26 -5.96 6.66 -8.53
CA PHE A 26 -5.48 5.39 -9.04
C PHE A 26 -6.66 4.44 -9.23
N VAL A 27 -6.73 3.79 -10.39
CA VAL A 27 -7.70 2.71 -10.56
C VAL A 27 -7.18 1.41 -9.90
N PRO A 28 -8.06 0.45 -9.54
CA PRO A 28 -7.67 -0.71 -8.71
C PRO A 28 -6.45 -1.50 -9.20
N HIS A 29 -6.29 -1.68 -10.52
CA HIS A 29 -5.16 -2.41 -11.08
C HIS A 29 -3.84 -1.62 -10.98
N GLU A 30 -3.86 -0.29 -11.10
CA GLU A 30 -2.68 0.56 -10.90
C GLU A 30 -2.23 0.49 -9.45
N LYS A 31 -3.17 0.52 -8.51
CA LYS A 31 -2.89 0.36 -7.09
C LYS A 31 -2.16 -0.96 -6.80
N LEU A 32 -2.63 -2.07 -7.40
CA LEU A 32 -1.99 -3.37 -7.25
C LEU A 32 -0.56 -3.38 -7.81
N MET A 33 -0.34 -2.79 -8.98
CA MET A 33 1.00 -2.68 -9.58
C MET A 33 1.96 -1.87 -8.70
N ILE A 34 1.51 -0.73 -8.18
CA ILE A 34 2.31 0.11 -7.29
C ILE A 34 2.64 -0.63 -6.00
N ALA A 35 1.68 -1.31 -5.36
CA ALA A 35 1.96 -2.07 -4.15
C ALA A 35 2.99 -3.18 -4.36
N ARG A 36 2.89 -3.90 -5.50
CA ARG A 36 3.90 -4.90 -5.88
C ARG A 36 5.27 -4.28 -6.03
N LEU A 37 5.38 -3.15 -6.72
CA LEU A 37 6.67 -2.45 -6.85
C LEU A 37 7.22 -2.04 -5.48
N LEU A 38 6.38 -1.49 -4.59
CA LEU A 38 6.79 -1.07 -3.24
C LEU A 38 7.28 -2.27 -2.39
N LEU A 39 6.57 -3.40 -2.44
CA LEU A 39 6.87 -4.57 -1.61
C LEU A 39 7.94 -5.50 -2.22
N GLU A 40 7.89 -5.73 -3.53
CA GLU A 40 8.75 -6.69 -4.23
C GLU A 40 10.04 -6.05 -4.75
N ASP A 41 10.03 -4.80 -5.21
CA ASP A 41 11.22 -4.17 -5.77
C ASP A 41 11.90 -3.23 -4.76
N LEU A 42 11.13 -2.32 -4.15
CA LEU A 42 11.65 -1.36 -3.18
C LEU A 42 11.85 -1.96 -1.78
N LYS A 43 11.18 -3.09 -1.49
CA LYS A 43 11.28 -3.83 -0.22
C LYS A 43 10.88 -3.02 1.01
N VAL A 44 9.81 -2.22 0.93
CA VAL A 44 9.21 -1.61 2.13
C VAL A 44 8.59 -2.69 3.01
N ASP A 45 8.55 -2.48 4.32
CA ASP A 45 8.01 -3.49 5.24
C ASP A 45 6.49 -3.61 5.14
N ARG A 46 5.80 -2.48 4.91
CA ARG A 46 4.34 -2.38 4.86
C ARG A 46 3.88 -1.31 3.88
N VAL A 47 2.71 -1.52 3.28
CA VAL A 47 2.03 -0.54 2.42
C VAL A 47 0.61 -0.32 2.94
N GLU A 48 0.21 0.94 3.09
CA GLU A 48 -1.18 1.31 3.37
C GLU A 48 -1.94 1.48 2.03
N VAL A 49 -2.88 0.58 1.75
CA VAL A 49 -3.46 0.40 0.41
C VAL A 49 -4.80 1.10 0.15
N ALA A 50 -5.54 1.48 1.19
CA ALA A 50 -6.90 2.01 1.05
C ALA A 50 -7.35 2.82 2.27
N SER A 51 -8.39 3.65 2.10
CA SER A 51 -9.08 4.33 3.22
C SER A 51 -10.38 3.61 3.58
N ALA A 52 -10.72 3.54 4.87
CA ALA A 52 -11.94 2.88 5.38
C ALA A 52 -13.28 3.54 4.94
N ARG A 53 -13.26 4.51 4.02
CA ARG A 53 -14.44 5.09 3.37
C ARG A 53 -14.63 4.44 2.00
N VAL A 54 -15.36 3.34 2.06
CA VAL A 54 -15.67 2.34 1.02
C VAL A 54 -16.43 2.96 -0.15
N SER A 55 -15.71 3.50 -1.14
CA SER A 55 -16.26 3.56 -2.49
C SER A 55 -16.22 2.16 -3.10
N ASP A 56 -17.03 1.90 -4.12
CA ASP A 56 -17.00 0.62 -4.84
C ASP A 56 -15.59 0.35 -5.42
N GLY A 57 -14.90 1.40 -5.89
CA GLY A 57 -13.53 1.29 -6.40
C GLY A 57 -12.49 0.94 -5.31
N GLU A 58 -12.60 1.51 -4.11
CA GLU A 58 -11.75 1.14 -2.98
C GLU A 58 -11.99 -0.31 -2.56
N PHE A 59 -13.25 -0.73 -2.54
CA PHE A 59 -13.63 -2.10 -2.20
C PHE A 59 -13.01 -3.11 -3.18
N ASP A 60 -13.12 -2.84 -4.48
CA ASP A 60 -12.54 -3.68 -5.52
C ASP A 60 -11.01 -3.74 -5.42
N ALA A 61 -10.36 -2.61 -5.14
CA ALA A 61 -8.91 -2.56 -4.92
C ALA A 61 -8.49 -3.42 -3.72
N VAL A 62 -9.15 -3.29 -2.57
CA VAL A 62 -8.87 -4.11 -1.37
C VAL A 62 -9.07 -5.59 -1.66
N LYS A 63 -10.14 -5.95 -2.38
CA LYS A 63 -10.38 -7.33 -2.79
C LYS A 63 -9.25 -7.87 -3.66
N MET A 64 -8.80 -7.11 -4.65
CA MET A 64 -7.65 -7.48 -5.49
C MET A 64 -6.37 -7.68 -4.68
N PHE A 65 -6.13 -6.84 -3.66
CA PHE A 65 -4.99 -7.03 -2.76
C PHE A 65 -5.09 -8.31 -1.96
N CYS A 66 -6.27 -8.61 -1.38
CA CYS A 66 -6.49 -9.85 -0.64
C CYS A 66 -6.32 -11.09 -1.52
N ASP A 67 -6.86 -11.06 -2.74
CA ASP A 67 -6.75 -12.16 -3.69
C ASP A 67 -5.30 -12.39 -4.15
N TRP A 68 -4.51 -11.32 -4.26
CA TRP A 68 -3.08 -11.42 -4.58
C TRP A 68 -2.22 -11.91 -3.41
N ALA A 69 -2.54 -11.47 -2.19
CA ALA A 69 -1.75 -11.78 -0.99
C ALA A 69 -2.06 -13.15 -0.36
N ALA A 70 -3.10 -13.85 -0.84
CA ALA A 70 -3.50 -15.19 -0.41
C ALA A 70 -2.54 -16.28 -0.92
#